data_AF-A0A969GHF6-F1
#
_entry.id   AF-A0A969GHF6-F1
#
_cell.length_a   1.000
_cell.length_b   1.000
_cell.length_c   1.000
_cell.angle_alpha   90.00
_cell.angle_beta   90.00
_cell.angle_gamma   90.00
#
_symmetry.space_group_name_H-M   'P 1'
#
loop_
_entity.id
_entity.type
_entity.pdbx_description
1 polymer ?
#
loop_
_entity_poly.entity_id
_entity_poly.type
_entity_poly.pdbx_seq_one_letter_code
_entity_poly.pdbx_strand_id
1 'polypeptide(L)'
;SIDPILSVPGLRRQLRDARAPKIAVSPIVGGNAIKGPAAKMMRELGEMISPLTVVDHFADLLDGFVLDRQDDALRGAVGLPTLVTDTLMTDLASKTRLAHEVIDFASTLVVNSVTVSPSDPAVPHA
;
A
#
# COMPACT_ATOMS: atom_id res chain seq x y z
N SER A 1 4.04 3.54 13.14
CA SER A 1 2.89 2.85 13.78
C SER A 1 2.65 1.45 13.25
N ILE A 2 3.03 1.13 12.02
CA ILE A 2 2.84 -0.22 11.44
C ILE A 2 3.96 -1.18 11.83
N ASP A 3 5.22 -0.74 11.89
CA ASP A 3 6.34 -1.64 12.23
C ASP A 3 6.17 -2.42 13.54
N PRO A 4 5.73 -1.82 14.67
CA PRO A 4 5.52 -2.60 15.89
C PRO A 4 4.51 -3.73 15.72
N ILE A 5 3.51 -3.56 14.86
CA ILE A 5 2.53 -4.60 14.52
C ILE A 5 3.23 -5.70 13.71
N LEU A 6 3.98 -5.33 12.67
CA LEU A 6 4.69 -6.28 11.81
C LEU A 6 5.83 -7.04 12.52
N SER A 7 6.35 -6.49 13.62
CA SER A 7 7.35 -7.14 14.49
C SER A 7 6.81 -8.30 15.31
N VAL A 8 5.48 -8.50 15.35
CA VAL A 8 4.89 -9.69 15.98
C VAL A 8 5.39 -10.95 15.24
N PRO A 9 5.99 -11.93 15.94
CA PRO A 9 6.59 -13.10 15.30
C PRO A 9 5.63 -13.81 14.34
N GLY A 10 6.08 -13.98 13.09
CA GLY A 10 5.32 -14.67 12.05
C GLY A 10 4.32 -13.80 11.27
N LEU A 11 3.93 -12.63 11.77
CA LEU A 11 2.87 -11.81 11.13
C LEU A 11 3.30 -11.32 9.74
N ARG A 12 4.52 -10.82 9.59
CA ARG A 12 5.02 -10.36 8.28
C ARG A 12 4.97 -11.47 7.23
N ARG A 13 5.33 -12.70 7.59
CA ARG A 13 5.26 -13.87 6.70
C ARG A 13 3.80 -14.18 6.34
N GLN A 14 2.91 -14.21 7.32
CA GLN A 14 1.48 -14.45 7.08
C GLN A 14 0.85 -13.40 6.15
N LEU A 15 1.22 -12.12 6.29
CA LEU A 15 0.75 -11.07 5.38
C LEU A 15 1.33 -11.21 3.97
N ARG A 16 2.58 -11.66 3.85
CA ARG A 16 3.20 -11.95 2.55
C ARG A 16 2.48 -13.09 1.81
N ASP A 17 2.12 -14.14 2.55
CA ASP A 17 1.46 -15.34 1.99
C ASP A 17 -0.06 -15.14 1.78
N ALA A 18 -0.62 -14.03 2.27
CA ALA A 18 -2.03 -13.71 2.10
C ALA A 18 -2.36 -13.38 0.64
N ARG A 19 -3.49 -13.91 0.17
CA ARG A 19 -4.00 -13.65 -1.20
C ARG A 19 -4.70 -12.30 -1.36
N ALA A 20 -5.06 -11.66 -0.25
CA ALA A 20 -5.72 -10.36 -0.29
C ALA A 20 -4.71 -9.28 -0.73
N PRO A 21 -5.10 -8.29 -1.56
CA PRO A 21 -4.22 -7.18 -1.93
C PRO A 21 -3.73 -6.42 -0.69
N LYS A 22 -2.42 -6.18 -0.64
CA LYS A 22 -1.76 -5.40 0.42
C LYS A 22 -1.50 -4.00 -0.12
N ILE A 23 -2.29 -3.04 0.37
CA ILE A 23 -2.23 -1.65 -0.09
C ILE A 23 -1.84 -0.74 1.08
N ALA A 24 -0.85 0.11 0.87
CA ALA A 24 -0.51 1.16 1.81
C ALA A 24 -1.10 2.49 1.35
N VAL A 25 -1.62 3.27 2.31
CA VAL A 25 -1.99 4.68 2.10
C VAL A 25 -0.87 5.55 2.65
N SER A 26 -0.32 6.42 1.81
CA SER A 26 0.75 7.35 2.21
C SER A 26 0.30 8.19 3.42
N PRO A 27 1.08 8.26 4.50
CA PRO A 27 0.87 9.21 5.59
C PRO A 27 1.41 10.62 5.25
N ILE A 28 2.00 10.78 4.06
CA ILE A 28 2.66 11.98 3.57
C ILE A 28 1.77 12.62 2.51
N VAL A 29 1.58 13.93 2.65
CA VAL A 29 0.80 14.80 1.77
C VAL A 29 1.62 16.05 1.47
N GLY A 30 1.93 16.30 0.21
CA GLY A 30 2.69 17.47 -0.21
C GLY A 30 4.06 17.54 0.47
N GLY A 31 4.76 16.40 0.55
CA GLY A 31 6.05 16.27 1.26
C GLY A 31 5.97 16.38 2.78
N ASN A 32 4.78 16.43 3.39
CA ASN A 32 4.61 16.56 4.83
C ASN A 32 3.84 15.38 5.43
N ALA A 33 4.38 14.78 6.49
CA ALA A 33 3.63 13.81 7.28
C ALA A 33 2.49 14.50 8.06
N ILE A 34 1.24 14.06 7.85
CA ILE A 34 0.04 14.78 8.28
C ILE A 34 -0.15 14.83 9.81
N LYS A 35 0.04 13.72 10.55
CA LYS A 35 -0.11 13.68 12.03
C LYS A 35 0.72 12.57 12.69
N GLY A 36 1.04 12.76 13.98
CA GLY A 36 1.54 11.71 14.88
C GLY A 36 3.04 11.76 15.21
N PRO A 37 3.51 10.92 16.15
CA PRO A 37 4.92 10.89 16.57
C PRO A 37 5.86 10.49 15.43
N ALA A 38 5.37 9.79 14.39
CA ALA A 38 6.13 9.47 13.19
C ALA A 38 6.55 10.75 12.42
N ALA A 39 5.65 11.73 12.29
CA ALA A 39 5.96 13.02 11.66
C ALA A 39 7.00 13.84 12.46
N LYS A 40 7.08 13.61 13.77
CA LYS A 40 8.07 14.27 14.65
C LYS A 40 9.42 13.55 14.61
N MET A 41 9.43 12.23 14.79
CA MET A 41 10.66 11.40 14.75
C MET A 41 11.33 11.42 13.38
N MET A 42 10.58 11.35 12.28
CA MET A 42 11.17 11.35 10.93
C MET A 42 11.74 12.72 10.54
N ARG A 43 11.22 13.83 11.08
CA ARG A 43 11.84 15.16 10.93
C ARG A 43 13.13 15.29 11.75
N GLU A 44 13.19 14.64 12.91
CA GLU A 44 14.34 14.68 13.82
C GLU A 44 15.49 13.74 13.36
N LEU A 45 15.20 12.68 12.60
CA LEU A 45 16.17 11.70 12.09
C LEU A 45 16.80 12.06 10.73
N GLY A 46 16.38 13.15 10.07
CA GLY A 46 17.03 13.66 8.86
C GLY A 46 16.82 12.83 7.58
N GLU A 47 15.95 11.82 7.61
CA GLU A 47 15.55 11.08 6.40
C GLU A 47 14.61 11.92 5.53
N MET A 48 14.81 11.87 4.21
CA MET A 48 13.91 12.53 3.25
C MET A 48 12.51 11.94 3.40
N ILE A 49 11.57 12.72 3.93
CA ILE A 49 10.17 12.30 4.06
C ILE A 49 9.54 12.38 2.67
N SER A 50 9.34 11.23 2.04
CA SER A 50 8.69 11.12 0.73
C SER A 50 7.77 9.90 0.72
N PRO A 51 6.64 9.95 0.00
CA PRO A 51 5.84 8.75 -0.24
C PRO A 51 6.68 7.57 -0.77
N LEU A 52 7.77 7.84 -1.51
CA LEU A 52 8.68 6.80 -2.02
C LEU A 52 9.41 6.05 -0.91
N THR A 53 9.81 6.71 0.19
CA THR A 53 10.49 6.01 1.29
C THR A 53 9.55 5.05 2.03
N VAL A 54 8.25 5.35 2.04
CA VAL A 54 7.22 4.44 2.57
C VAL A 54 7.06 3.21 1.67
N VAL A 55 7.11 3.39 0.35
CA VAL A 55 7.07 2.29 -0.61
C VAL A 55 8.28 1.38 -0.40
N ASP A 56 9.49 1.93 -0.35
CA ASP A 56 10.72 1.16 -0.16
C ASP A 56 10.73 0.35 1.14
N HIS A 57 10.27 0.97 2.24
CA HIS A 57 10.24 0.34 3.56
C HIS A 57 9.28 -0.86 3.66
N PHE A 58 8.24 -0.89 2.82
CA PHE A 58 7.26 -1.98 2.77
C PHE A 58 7.26 -2.75 1.43
N ALA A 59 8.28 -2.59 0.59
CA ALA A 59 8.30 -3.07 -0.80
C ALA A 59 8.07 -4.58 -0.95
N ASP A 60 8.51 -5.37 0.02
CA ASP A 60 8.33 -6.82 0.04
C ASP A 60 6.90 -7.26 0.39
N LEU A 61 6.03 -6.33 0.81
CA LEU A 61 4.65 -6.59 1.18
C LEU A 61 3.63 -5.98 0.23
N LEU A 62 3.90 -4.84 -0.41
CA LEU A 62 2.86 -4.07 -1.10
C LEU A 62 2.55 -4.59 -2.51
N ASP A 63 1.26 -4.70 -2.83
CA ASP A 63 0.76 -4.92 -4.19
C ASP A 63 0.26 -3.62 -4.84
N GLY A 64 0.01 -2.59 -4.03
CA GLY A 64 -0.45 -1.28 -4.49
C GLY A 64 -0.20 -0.18 -3.47
N PHE A 65 -0.28 1.05 -3.94
CA PHE A 65 -0.01 2.23 -3.13
C PHE A 65 -1.05 3.32 -3.37
N VAL A 66 -1.40 4.07 -2.32
CA VAL A 66 -2.29 5.22 -2.41
C VAL A 66 -1.50 6.47 -2.07
N LEU A 67 -1.48 7.39 -3.01
CA LEU A 67 -0.72 8.62 -2.98
C LEU A 67 -1.71 9.80 -2.90
N ASP A 68 -1.33 10.87 -2.19
CA ASP A 68 -2.15 12.06 -2.17
C ASP A 68 -2.11 12.80 -3.52
N ARG A 69 -3.18 13.49 -3.89
CA ARG A 69 -3.21 14.33 -5.10
C ARG A 69 -2.10 15.36 -5.14
N GLN A 70 -1.65 15.86 -3.98
CA GLN A 70 -0.53 16.80 -3.91
C GLN A 70 0.82 16.19 -4.29
N ASP A 71 0.95 14.86 -4.24
CA ASP A 71 2.18 14.14 -4.53
C ASP A 71 2.12 13.40 -5.88
N ASP A 72 1.09 13.61 -6.73
CA ASP A 72 0.87 12.91 -8.02
C ASP A 72 2.10 12.93 -8.95
N ALA A 73 2.93 13.97 -8.86
CA ALA A 73 4.20 14.05 -9.58
C ALA A 73 5.15 12.87 -9.31
N LEU A 74 5.03 12.21 -8.15
CA LEU A 74 5.82 11.05 -7.76
C LEU A 74 5.23 9.72 -8.23
N ARG A 75 4.00 9.69 -8.78
CA ARG A 75 3.31 8.46 -9.20
C ARG A 75 4.19 7.55 -10.07
N GLY A 76 4.90 8.13 -11.05
CA GLY A 76 5.76 7.36 -11.96
C GLY A 76 6.96 6.69 -11.27
N ALA A 77 7.38 7.22 -10.12
CA ALA A 77 8.51 6.69 -9.34
C ALA A 77 8.11 5.63 -8.32
N VAL A 78 6.81 5.45 -8.05
CA VAL A 78 6.32 4.48 -7.05
C VAL A 78 6.60 3.03 -7.45
N GLY A 79 6.61 2.71 -8.76
CA GLY A 79 6.92 1.36 -9.24
C GLY A 79 5.86 0.29 -8.93
N LEU A 80 4.73 0.67 -8.33
CA LEU A 80 3.57 -0.18 -8.03
C LEU A 80 2.30 0.39 -8.68
N PRO A 81 1.26 -0.42 -8.91
CA PRO A 81 -0.09 0.09 -9.14
C PRO A 81 -0.43 1.16 -8.11
N THR A 82 -0.83 2.34 -8.58
CA THR A 82 -0.99 3.52 -7.72
C THR A 82 -2.33 4.18 -7.93
N LEU A 83 -3.11 4.30 -6.85
CA LEU A 83 -4.27 5.18 -6.76
C LEU A 83 -3.80 6.57 -6.29
N VAL A 84 -4.26 7.62 -6.94
CA VAL A 84 -4.05 9.00 -6.48
C VAL A 84 -5.38 9.61 -6.14
N THR A 85 -5.51 10.08 -4.91
CA THR A 85 -6.74 10.65 -4.38
C THR A 85 -6.47 11.56 -3.18
N ASP A 86 -7.49 12.24 -2.67
CA ASP A 86 -7.37 13.02 -1.43
C ASP A 86 -7.25 12.04 -0.25
N THR A 87 -6.11 12.03 0.43
CA THR A 87 -5.85 11.13 1.57
C THR A 87 -6.11 11.79 2.91
N LEU A 88 -6.32 13.11 2.94
CA LEU A 88 -6.60 13.86 4.16
C LEU A 88 -8.01 13.56 4.68
N MET A 89 -8.08 12.97 5.88
CA MET A 89 -9.32 12.58 6.56
C MET A 89 -9.74 13.61 7.63
N THR A 90 -10.46 14.66 7.23
CA THR A 90 -10.90 15.75 8.13
C THR A 90 -12.20 15.45 8.87
N ASP A 91 -13.03 14.56 8.35
CA ASP A 91 -14.36 14.23 8.85
C ASP A 91 -14.74 12.78 8.51
N LEU A 92 -15.97 12.37 8.83
CA LEU A 92 -16.44 11.02 8.50
C LEU A 92 -16.62 10.81 6.99
N ALA A 93 -17.07 11.84 6.27
CA ALA A 93 -17.33 11.74 4.83
C ALA A 93 -16.03 11.47 4.04
N SER A 94 -14.97 12.23 4.33
CA SER A 94 -13.64 12.04 3.77
C SER A 94 -13.04 10.66 4.10
N LYS A 95 -13.24 10.15 5.32
CA LYS A 95 -12.84 8.78 5.70
C LYS A 95 -13.57 7.73 4.88
N THR A 96 -14.90 7.84 4.78
CA THR A 96 -15.73 6.87 4.05
C THR A 96 -15.40 6.88 2.56
N ARG A 97 -15.23 8.05 1.96
CA ARG A 97 -14.82 8.18 0.56
C ARG A 97 -13.48 7.48 0.32
N LEU A 98 -12.45 7.82 1.11
CA LEU A 98 -11.13 7.22 0.96
C LEU A 98 -11.19 5.69 1.13
N ALA A 99 -11.95 5.19 2.09
CA ALA A 99 -12.13 3.76 2.29
C ALA A 99 -12.75 3.06 1.05
N HIS A 100 -13.79 3.64 0.45
CA HIS A 100 -14.40 3.09 -0.76
C HIS A 100 -13.44 3.09 -1.94
N GLU A 101 -12.75 4.19 -2.19
CA GLU A 101 -11.80 4.27 -3.31
C GLU A 101 -10.64 3.28 -3.16
N VAL A 102 -10.17 3.02 -1.92
CA VAL A 102 -9.16 1.99 -1.65
C VAL A 102 -9.70 0.59 -1.93
N ILE A 103 -10.95 0.30 -1.57
CA ILE A 103 -11.60 -1.01 -1.84
C ILE A 103 -11.83 -1.21 -3.33
N ASP A 104 -12.31 -0.18 -4.03
CA ASP A 104 -12.49 -0.20 -5.48
C ASP A 104 -11.14 -0.43 -6.17
N PHE A 105 -10.10 0.29 -5.74
CA PHE A 105 -8.74 0.08 -6.23
C PHE A 105 -8.24 -1.34 -5.96
N ALA A 106 -8.44 -1.88 -4.75
CA ALA A 106 -8.06 -3.25 -4.41
C ALA A 106 -8.72 -4.28 -5.34
N SER A 107 -9.97 -4.04 -5.72
CA SER A 107 -10.72 -4.92 -6.63
C SER A 107 -10.06 -4.99 -8.01
N THR A 108 -9.45 -3.90 -8.48
CA THR A 108 -8.70 -3.89 -9.75
C THR A 108 -7.42 -4.73 -9.71
N LEU A 109 -6.80 -4.88 -8.54
CA LEU A 109 -5.55 -5.63 -8.38
C LEU A 109 -5.78 -7.15 -8.39
N VAL A 110 -6.94 -7.59 -7.90
CA VAL A 110 -7.33 -9.01 -7.89
C VAL A 110 -7.63 -9.52 -9.30
N VAL A 111 -8.21 -8.67 -10.17
CA VAL A 111 -8.56 -9.05 -11.54
C VAL A 111 -7.32 -9.27 -12.41
N ASN A 112 -6.22 -8.57 -12.12
CA ASN A 112 -4.96 -8.70 -12.86
C ASN A 112 -4.11 -9.90 -12.46
N SER A 113 -4.48 -10.66 -11.42
CA SER A 113 -3.69 -11.82 -10.93
C SER A 113 -4.07 -13.16 -11.57
N VAL A 114 -5.09 -13.20 -12.45
CA VAL A 114 -5.48 -14.43 -13.15
C VAL A 114 -4.61 -14.62 -14.41
N THR A 115 -3.40 -15.14 -14.21
CA THR A 115 -2.71 -15.86 -15.29
C THR A 115 -3.19 -17.30 -15.28
N VAL A 116 -3.82 -17.72 -16.39
CA VAL A 116 -4.18 -19.11 -16.66
C VAL A 116 -2.90 -19.94 -16.65
N SER A 117 -2.79 -20.90 -15.72
CA SER A 117 -1.76 -21.93 -15.78
C SER A 117 -2.13 -22.93 -16.88
N PRO A 118 -1.26 -23.22 -17.88
CA PRO A 118 -1.54 -24.24 -18.86
C PRO A 118 -1.37 -25.64 -18.25
N SER A 119 -2.40 -26.45 -18.47
CA SER A 119 -2.42 -27.92 -18.54
C SER A 119 -1.94 -28.71 -17.32
N ASP A 120 -2.91 -29.28 -16.62
CA ASP A 120 -2.80 -30.55 -15.92
C ASP A 120 -2.83 -31.68 -16.98
N PRO A 121 -1.77 -32.47 -17.20
CA PRO A 121 -1.90 -33.65 -18.04
C PRO A 121 -2.60 -34.74 -17.22
N ALA A 122 -3.80 -35.09 -17.69
CA ALA A 122 -4.60 -36.20 -17.19
C ALA A 122 -3.73 -37.44 -16.90
N VAL A 123 -3.84 -37.94 -15.68
CA VAL A 123 -3.39 -39.29 -15.31
C VAL A 123 -4.37 -40.30 -15.93
N PRO A 124 -3.96 -41.20 -16.84
CA PRO A 124 -4.74 -42.39 -17.11
C PRO A 124 -4.28 -43.49 -16.16
N HIS A 125 -5.21 -43.96 -15.33
CA HIS A 125 -5.13 -45.25 -14.68
C HIS A 125 -5.22 -46.37 -15.73
N ALA A 126 -4.16 -47.18 -15.85
CA ALA A 126 -4.19 -48.62 -16.10
C ALA A 126 -2.75 -49.18 -16.10
#